data_AF-A0A1G4W9Y5-F1
#
_entry.id   AF-A0A1G4W9Y5-F1
#
_cell.length_a   1.000
_cell.length_b   1.000
_cell.length_c   1.000
_cell.angle_alpha   90.00
_cell.angle_beta   90.00
_cell.angle_gamma   90.00
#
_symmetry.space_group_name_H-M   'P 1'
#
loop_
_entity.id
_entity.type
_entity.pdbx_description
1 polymer ?
#
loop_
_entity_poly.entity_id
_entity_poly.type
_entity_poly.pdbx_seq_one_letter_code
_entity_poly.pdbx_strand_id
1 'polypeptide(L)'
;MPTDSRHNRLAVAVDDHDLEHAQYADDNKRIVDRGWWELIDRTDRRFVFELHGERNTACYALIRTGSDWLLHLTKEQPERPCSQALGGER
;
A
#
# COMPACT_ATOMS: atom_id res chain seq x y z
N MET A 1 3.98 8.41 -2.52
CA MET A 1 3.66 7.10 -3.13
C MET A 1 4.06 7.11 -4.60
N PRO A 2 4.38 5.95 -5.22
CA PRO A 2 4.46 5.87 -6.68
C PRO A 2 3.14 6.32 -7.32
N THR A 3 3.20 7.16 -8.34
CA THR A 3 2.03 7.74 -9.02
C THR A 3 1.78 7.13 -10.40
N ASP A 4 2.65 6.22 -10.83
CA ASP A 4 2.53 5.44 -12.05
C ASP A 4 3.14 4.05 -11.84
N SER A 5 2.72 3.08 -12.66
CA SER A 5 3.14 1.68 -12.55
C SER A 5 4.49 1.36 -13.20
N ARG A 6 5.19 2.36 -13.76
CA ARG A 6 6.52 2.17 -14.37
C ARG A 6 7.65 2.41 -13.37
N HIS A 7 7.38 3.12 -12.27
CA HIS A 7 8.39 3.48 -11.29
C HIS A 7 8.06 2.92 -9.91
N ASN A 8 9.00 2.16 -9.34
CA ASN A 8 8.91 1.67 -7.97
C ASN A 8 9.54 2.67 -6.99
N ARG A 9 9.10 2.63 -5.73
CA ARG A 9 9.74 3.36 -4.63
C ARG A 9 10.33 2.36 -3.63
N LEU A 10 11.55 2.61 -3.17
CA LEU A 10 12.15 1.84 -2.08
C LEU A 10 11.34 2.06 -0.80
N ALA A 11 11.02 0.97 -0.10
CA ALA A 11 10.39 0.95 1.20
C ALA A 11 11.30 0.17 2.16
N VAL A 12 11.90 0.89 3.09
CA VAL A 12 12.77 0.31 4.12
C VAL A 12 11.88 -0.06 5.31
N ALA A 13 11.99 -1.32 5.76
CA ALA A 13 11.28 -1.75 6.96
C ALA A 13 11.88 -1.08 8.19
N VAL A 14 11.02 -0.56 9.05
CA VAL A 14 11.37 0.03 10.35
C VAL A 14 10.60 -0.68 11.45
N ASP A 15 10.94 -0.42 12.70
CA ASP A 15 10.27 -1.02 13.85
C ASP A 15 8.75 -0.70 13.85
N ASP A 16 7.97 -1.64 14.38
CA ASP A 16 6.53 -1.48 14.53
C ASP A 16 6.20 -0.30 15.46
N HIS A 17 5.04 0.32 15.21
CA HIS A 17 4.53 1.45 16.00
C HIS A 17 3.18 1.09 16.62
N ASP A 18 2.91 1.64 17.81
CA ASP A 18 1.60 1.52 18.45
C ASP A 18 0.50 2.23 17.63
N LEU A 19 -0.75 1.78 17.80
CA LEU A 19 -1.89 2.27 17.00
C LEU A 19 -2.15 3.77 17.18
N GLU A 20 -1.90 4.31 18.38
CA GLU A 20 -2.03 5.74 18.69
C GLU A 20 -1.10 6.59 17.82
N HIS A 21 0.05 6.03 17.40
CA HIS A 21 1.00 6.72 16.55
C HIS A 21 0.41 7.10 15.19
N ALA A 22 -0.61 6.38 14.70
CA ALA A 22 -1.30 6.69 13.46
C ALA A 22 -1.99 8.07 13.47
N GLN A 23 -2.15 8.70 14.65
CA GLN A 23 -2.71 10.04 14.82
C GLN A 23 -1.70 11.06 15.35
N TYR A 24 -0.42 10.66 15.51
CA TYR A 24 0.61 11.52 16.07
C TYR A 24 1.08 12.58 15.07
N ALA A 25 1.13 13.82 15.52
CA ALA A 25 1.72 14.96 14.81
C ALA A 25 2.38 15.90 15.82
N ASP A 26 3.48 16.54 15.42
CA ASP A 26 4.20 17.54 16.21
C ASP A 26 4.76 18.64 15.28
N ASP A 27 5.55 19.57 15.82
CA ASP A 27 6.13 20.68 15.06
C ASP A 27 6.95 20.23 13.83
N ASN A 28 7.43 18.99 13.81
CA ASN A 28 8.26 18.43 12.74
C ASN A 28 7.62 17.26 11.99
N LYS A 29 6.52 16.69 12.50
CA LYS A 29 5.82 15.54 11.92
C LYS A 29 4.36 15.89 11.65
N ARG A 30 3.94 15.62 10.42
CA ARG A 30 2.55 15.79 10.00
C ARG A 30 2.01 14.52 9.37
N ILE A 31 0.72 14.28 9.58
CA ILE A 31 -0.02 13.26 8.84
C ILE A 31 -0.18 13.76 7.40
N VAL A 32 0.41 13.04 6.46
CA VAL A 32 0.35 13.41 5.02
C VAL A 32 -0.93 12.91 4.35
N ASP A 33 -1.46 11.79 4.85
CA ASP A 33 -2.72 11.17 4.46
C ASP A 33 -3.18 10.18 5.55
N ARG A 34 -4.47 9.87 5.61
CA ARG A 34 -5.08 8.93 6.57
C ARG A 34 -6.21 8.17 5.90
N GLY A 35 -6.53 6.98 6.42
CA GLY A 35 -7.71 6.25 6.01
C GLY A 35 -7.69 4.82 6.51
N TRP A 36 -8.18 3.91 5.68
CA TRP A 36 -8.20 2.47 5.95
C TRP A 36 -7.64 1.71 4.74
N TRP A 37 -7.42 0.41 4.92
CA TRP A 37 -6.88 -0.44 3.86
C TRP A 37 -7.55 -1.81 3.88
N GLU A 38 -7.62 -2.45 2.71
CA GLU A 38 -8.09 -3.82 2.54
C GLU A 38 -6.94 -4.71 2.08
N LEU A 39 -6.75 -5.87 2.73
CA LEU A 39 -5.81 -6.88 2.25
C LEU A 39 -6.45 -7.62 1.08
N ILE A 40 -5.78 -7.64 -0.07
CA ILE A 40 -6.28 -8.34 -1.25
C ILE A 40 -5.60 -9.70 -1.41
N ASP A 41 -4.27 -9.73 -1.31
CA ASP A 41 -3.49 -10.97 -1.42
C ASP A 41 -2.21 -10.86 -0.60
N ARG A 42 -1.74 -11.99 -0.07
CA ARG A 42 -0.49 -12.05 0.71
C ARG A 42 0.25 -13.36 0.47
N THR A 43 1.53 -13.22 0.20
CA THR A 43 2.53 -14.29 0.16
C THR A 43 3.75 -13.86 0.98
N ASP A 44 4.74 -14.76 1.14
CA ASP A 44 5.99 -14.43 1.85
C ASP A 44 6.83 -13.33 1.17
N ARG A 45 6.61 -13.11 -0.14
CA ARG A 45 7.38 -12.15 -0.95
C ARG A 45 6.57 -10.94 -1.39
N ARG A 46 5.25 -10.95 -1.23
CA ARG A 46 4.37 -9.93 -1.80
C ARG A 46 3.12 -9.72 -0.95
N PHE A 47 2.76 -8.46 -0.76
CA PHE A 47 1.51 -8.02 -0.15
C PHE A 47 0.81 -7.10 -1.14
N VAL A 48 -0.42 -7.44 -1.53
CA VAL A 48 -1.27 -6.61 -2.37
C VAL A 48 -2.40 -6.07 -1.52
N PHE A 49 -2.58 -4.75 -1.53
CA PHE A 49 -3.59 -4.08 -0.71
C PHE A 49 -4.17 -2.88 -1.44
N GLU A 50 -5.42 -2.59 -1.13
CA GLU A 50 -6.09 -1.35 -1.53
C GLU A 50 -5.99 -0.35 -0.38
N LEU A 51 -5.46 0.84 -0.66
CA LEU A 51 -5.36 1.92 0.31
C LEU A 51 -6.44 2.96 0.01
N HIS A 52 -7.33 3.20 0.97
CA HIS A 52 -8.42 4.16 0.90
C HIS A 52 -8.05 5.38 1.76
N GLY A 53 -7.27 6.30 1.19
CA GLY A 53 -6.88 7.55 1.83
C GLY A 53 -7.93 8.66 1.66
N GLU A 54 -7.72 9.79 2.32
CA GLU A 54 -8.55 11.00 2.14
C GLU A 54 -8.36 11.61 0.75
N ARG A 55 -7.16 11.43 0.17
CA ARG A 55 -6.79 12.03 -1.12
C ARG A 55 -7.17 11.15 -2.31
N ASN A 56 -7.01 9.84 -2.18
CA ASN A 56 -7.29 8.88 -3.26
C ASN A 56 -7.41 7.44 -2.74
N THR A 57 -8.05 6.61 -3.55
CA THR A 57 -8.01 5.15 -3.44
C THR A 57 -7.10 4.57 -4.50
N ALA A 58 -6.21 3.65 -4.15
CA ALA A 58 -5.31 3.01 -5.11
C ALA A 58 -4.85 1.63 -4.63
N CYS A 59 -4.57 0.75 -5.60
CA CYS A 59 -4.01 -0.57 -5.34
C CYS A 59 -2.48 -0.54 -5.42
N TYR A 60 -1.84 -1.08 -4.38
CA TYR A 60 -0.40 -1.16 -4.29
C TYR A 60 0.06 -2.59 -4.01
N ALA A 61 1.29 -2.87 -4.41
CA ALA A 61 2.03 -4.05 -3.98
C ALA A 61 3.28 -3.64 -3.22
N LEU A 62 3.50 -4.24 -2.04
CA LEU A 62 4.80 -4.30 -1.38
C LEU A 62 5.48 -5.60 -1.77
N ILE A 63 6.66 -5.50 -2.40
CA ILE A 63 7.42 -6.63 -2.94
C ILE A 63 8.75 -6.72 -2.21
N ARG A 64 9.02 -7.85 -1.58
CA ARG A 64 10.28 -8.08 -0.87
C ARG A 64 11.39 -8.43 -1.87
N THR A 65 12.49 -7.70 -1.82
CA THR A 65 13.67 -7.93 -2.69
C THR A 65 14.86 -8.53 -1.94
N GLY A 66 14.70 -8.85 -0.65
CA GLY A 66 15.72 -9.42 0.21
C GLY A 66 15.66 -8.76 1.59
N SER A 67 16.57 -7.81 1.82
CA SER A 67 16.59 -6.93 3.00
C SER A 67 15.47 -5.89 2.97
N ASP A 68 15.15 -5.38 1.79
CA ASP A 68 14.26 -4.24 1.60
C ASP A 68 13.01 -4.61 0.80
N TRP A 69 12.12 -3.62 0.67
CA TRP A 69 10.87 -3.73 -0.05
C TRP A 69 10.78 -2.69 -1.17
N LEU A 70 10.01 -3.01 -2.20
CA LEU A 70 9.59 -2.07 -3.22
C LEU A 70 8.09 -1.85 -3.10
N LEU A 71 7.68 -0.59 -3.03
CA LEU A 71 6.29 -0.18 -3.20
C LEU A 71 6.03 0.08 -4.68
N HIS A 72 5.04 -0.61 -5.23
CA HIS A 72 4.64 -0.56 -6.63
C HIS A 72 3.16 -0.20 -6.74
N LEU A 73 2.82 0.77 -7.61
CA LEU A 73 1.43 1.01 -8.00
C LEU A 73 1.04 -0.03 -9.06
N THR A 74 0.04 -0.86 -8.77
CA THR A 74 -0.37 -1.93 -9.69
C THR A 74 -0.94 -1.36 -10.99
N LYS A 75 -0.88 -2.12 -12.10
CA LYS A 75 -1.52 -1.69 -13.35
C LYS A 75 -3.05 -1.73 -13.25
N GLU A 76 -3.54 -2.81 -12.65
CA GLU A 76 -4.93 -2.93 -12.24
C GLU A 76 -5.14 -1.97 -11.08
N GLN A 77 -5.77 -0.84 -11.39
CA GLN A 77 -6.23 0.12 -10.42
C GLN A 77 -7.73 -0.09 -10.22
N PRO A 78 -8.25 0.27 -9.04
CA PRO A 78 -9.66 0.16 -8.81
C PRO A 78 -10.39 1.21 -9.67
N GLU A 79 -10.94 0.81 -10.81
CA GLU A 79 -12.17 1.42 -11.35
C GLU A 79 -13.39 0.98 -10.50
N ARG A 80 -13.19 -0.14 -9.77
CA ARG A 80 -13.96 -0.86 -8.72
C ARG A 80 -12.98 -1.64 -7.83
N PRO A 81 -13.33 -2.05 -6.59
CA PRO A 81 -12.37 -2.65 -5.65
C PRO A 81 -11.65 -3.90 -6.18
N CYS A 82 -10.37 -4.04 -5.79
CA CYS A 82 -9.41 -5.03 -6.28
C CYS A 82 -9.90 -6.50 -6.17
N SER A 83 -10.81 -6.77 -5.24
CA SER A 83 -11.35 -8.10 -4.93
C SER A 83 -12.12 -8.79 -6.06
N GLN A 84 -12.53 -8.06 -7.11
CA GLN A 84 -13.25 -8.66 -8.26
C GLN A 84 -12.35 -9.17 -9.41
N ALA A 85 -11.03 -8.92 -9.40
CA ALA A 85 -10.12 -9.30 -10.49
C ALA A 85 -9.64 -10.77 -10.43
N LEU A 86 -9.84 -11.47 -9.30
CA LEU A 86 -9.37 -12.84 -9.09
C LEU A 86 -10.45 -13.92 -9.27
N GLY A 87 -11.66 -13.56 -9.71
CA GLY A 87 -12.82 -14.46 -9.82
C GLY A 87 -13.12 -14.97 -11.23
N GLY A 88 -12.10 -15.15 -12.08
CA GLY A 88 -12.24 -15.58 -13.48
C GLY A 88 -11.64 -16.95 -13.74
N GLU A 89 -12.07 -17.99 -13.02
CA GLU A 89 -11.78 -19.38 -13.36
C GLU A 89 -13.08 -20.12 -13.69
N ARG A 90 -13.00 -20.96 -14.72
CA ARG A 90 -14.07 -21.55 -15.55
C ARG A 90 -15.12 -22.38 -14.81
#